data_AF-A0A800AL14-F1
#
_entry.id   AF-A0A800AL14-F1
#
_cell.length_a   1.000
_cell.length_b   1.000
_cell.length_c   1.000
_cell.angle_alpha   90.00
_cell.angle_beta   90.00
_cell.angle_gamma   90.00
#
_symmetry.space_group_name_H-M   'P 1'
#
loop_
_entity.id
_entity.type
_entity.pdbx_description
1 polymer ?
#
loop_
_entity_poly.entity_id
_entity_poly.type
_entity_poly.pdbx_seq_one_letter_code
_entity_poly.pdbx_strand_id
1 'polypeptide(L)'
;MSPSIATQGASSSTSRGDEVSGWYPEKRHGLFTYFFLKGISGDADVDKNGEITVKELKQFLTDETEGVPYWARRLHSKEQHPDVFGGEGKVLVKY
;
A
#
# COMPACT_ATOMS: atom_id res chain seq x y z
N MET A 1 52.19 28.78 8.30
CA MET A 1 52.75 27.44 8.05
C MET A 1 52.74 26.65 9.34
N SER A 2 51.73 25.79 9.53
CA SER A 2 51.74 24.62 10.43
C SER A 2 50.73 23.61 9.88
N PRO A 3 51.01 22.29 9.96
CA PRO A 3 50.36 21.25 9.17
C PRO A 3 49.29 20.47 9.96
N SER A 4 48.38 19.76 9.29
CA SER A 4 47.78 18.55 9.88
C SER A 4 47.04 17.66 8.87
N ILE A 5 47.68 16.52 8.63
CA ILE A 5 47.15 15.17 8.44
C ILE A 5 45.90 14.97 7.57
N ALA A 6 46.16 14.44 6.36
CA ALA A 6 45.17 13.73 5.56
C ALA A 6 44.77 12.42 6.27
N THR A 7 43.59 12.42 6.90
CA THR A 7 42.92 11.18 7.28
C THR A 7 42.23 10.61 6.05
N GLN A 8 42.90 9.65 5.38
CA GLN A 8 42.22 8.71 4.49
C GLN A 8 41.32 7.82 5.34
N GLY A 9 40.09 8.27 5.58
CA GLY A 9 39.03 7.41 6.06
C GLY A 9 38.48 6.65 4.86
N ALA A 10 38.92 5.41 4.66
CA ALA A 10 38.16 4.47 3.85
C ALA A 10 36.80 4.27 4.53
N SER A 11 35.79 5.06 4.11
CA SER A 11 34.40 4.82 4.47
C SER A 11 33.93 3.63 3.66
N SER A 12 33.88 2.46 4.27
CA SER A 12 33.08 1.34 3.77
C SER A 12 31.60 1.70 3.95
N SER A 13 31.01 2.37 2.96
CA SER A 13 29.57 2.58 2.88
C SER A 13 28.88 1.27 2.50
N THR A 14 28.47 0.49 3.50
CA THR A 14 27.59 -0.67 3.31
C THR A 14 26.15 -0.29 3.65
N SER A 15 25.54 0.57 2.85
CA SER A 15 24.08 0.66 2.79
C SER A 15 23.67 1.52 1.60
N ARG A 16 23.10 0.85 0.60
CA ARG A 16 22.37 1.46 -0.49
C ARG A 16 21.27 2.35 0.10
N GLY A 17 21.41 3.67 -0.09
CA GLY A 17 20.35 4.67 -0.17
C GLY A 17 19.29 4.71 0.94
N ASP A 18 19.41 5.72 1.81
CA ASP A 18 18.28 6.43 2.42
C ASP A 18 17.27 5.64 3.29
N GLU A 19 17.74 4.76 4.17
CA GLU A 19 16.95 4.37 5.35
C GLU A 19 17.00 5.48 6.41
N VAL A 20 16.38 6.63 6.12
CA VAL A 20 15.80 7.44 7.17
C VAL A 20 14.60 6.65 7.68
N SER A 21 14.85 5.77 8.64
CA SER A 21 13.82 5.21 9.53
C SER A 21 13.29 6.34 10.42
N GLY A 22 12.68 7.35 9.78
CA GLY A 22 12.09 8.50 10.43
C GLY A 22 10.84 8.04 11.17
N TRP A 23 10.95 8.06 12.49
CA TRP A 23 9.88 8.19 13.48
C TRP A 23 8.44 7.93 13.00
N TYR A 24 7.81 6.89 13.55
CA TYR A 24 6.57 6.26 13.07
C TYR A 24 5.36 6.39 14.04
N PRO A 25 4.84 7.59 14.43
CA PRO A 25 3.66 7.69 15.30
C PRO A 25 2.32 7.71 14.55
N GLU A 26 2.35 7.92 13.23
CA GLU A 26 1.17 8.22 12.39
C GLU A 26 0.87 7.11 11.38
N LYS A 27 0.97 5.81 11.73
CA LYS A 27 0.38 4.74 10.89
C LYS A 27 -1.15 4.79 10.94
N ARG A 28 -1.74 5.89 10.49
CA ARG A 28 -2.99 5.86 9.75
C ARG A 28 -2.64 5.17 8.43
N HIS A 29 -2.71 3.84 8.38
CA HIS A 29 -2.81 3.18 7.08
C HIS A 29 -3.91 3.92 6.32
N GLY A 30 -3.59 4.46 5.14
CA GLY A 30 -4.58 5.16 4.34
C GLY A 30 -5.78 4.25 4.15
N LEU A 31 -7.00 4.80 4.16
CA LEU A 31 -8.23 4.01 4.01
C LEU A 31 -8.12 3.01 2.85
N PHE A 32 -7.56 3.44 1.73
CA PHE A 32 -7.22 2.58 0.61
C PHE A 32 -6.33 1.39 0.98
N THR A 33 -5.21 1.60 1.67
CA THR A 33 -4.28 0.53 2.07
C THR A 33 -4.96 -0.49 2.99
N TYR A 34 -5.79 -0.03 3.92
CA TYR A 34 -6.57 -0.92 4.77
C TYR A 34 -7.51 -1.80 3.93
N PHE A 35 -8.30 -1.20 3.04
CA PHE A 35 -9.22 -1.93 2.18
C PHE A 35 -8.49 -2.85 1.19
N PHE A 36 -7.36 -2.42 0.63
CA PHE A 36 -6.54 -3.26 -0.25
C PHE A 36 -6.07 -4.52 0.48
N LEU A 37 -5.47 -4.38 1.67
CA LEU A 37 -5.00 -5.51 2.47
C LEU A 37 -6.15 -6.42 2.91
N LYS A 38 -7.28 -5.84 3.30
CA LYS A 38 -8.50 -6.58 3.66
C LYS A 38 -9.01 -7.40 2.48
N GLY A 39 -9.11 -6.80 1.30
CA GLY A 39 -9.54 -7.45 0.07
C GLY A 39 -8.64 -8.66 -0.27
N ILE A 40 -7.32 -8.45 -0.36
CA ILE A 40 -6.35 -9.52 -0.65
C ILE A 40 -6.14 -10.54 0.49
N SER A 41 -6.84 -10.39 1.62
CA SER A 41 -6.87 -11.38 2.70
C SER A 41 -8.05 -12.36 2.59
N GLY A 42 -8.95 -12.13 1.62
CA GLY A 42 -10.07 -13.02 1.32
C GLY A 42 -11.40 -12.29 1.14
N ASP A 43 -11.53 -11.06 1.65
CA ASP A 43 -12.82 -10.34 1.62
C ASP A 43 -13.23 -9.89 0.21
N ALA A 44 -12.29 -9.89 -0.74
CA ALA A 44 -12.58 -9.65 -2.15
C ALA A 44 -12.99 -10.94 -2.92
N ASP A 45 -12.92 -12.13 -2.32
CA ASP A 45 -13.34 -13.39 -2.97
C ASP A 45 -14.88 -13.50 -2.97
N VAL A 46 -15.51 -12.86 -3.97
CA VAL A 46 -16.97 -12.73 -4.04
C VAL A 46 -17.62 -14.05 -4.42
N ASP A 47 -17.00 -14.82 -5.31
CA ASP A 47 -17.55 -16.10 -5.79
C ASP A 47 -17.11 -17.30 -4.94
N LYS A 48 -16.21 -17.09 -3.97
CA LYS A 48 -15.69 -18.07 -3.01
C LYS A 48 -14.90 -19.19 -3.67
N ASN A 49 -14.20 -18.88 -4.76
CA ASN A 49 -13.40 -19.84 -5.49
C ASN A 49 -11.96 -20.00 -4.93
N GLY A 50 -11.58 -19.23 -3.90
CA GLY A 50 -10.24 -19.25 -3.29
C GLY A 50 -9.18 -18.48 -4.08
N GLU A 51 -9.59 -17.72 -5.09
CA GLU A 51 -8.76 -16.84 -5.90
C GLU A 51 -9.33 -15.42 -5.82
N ILE A 52 -8.44 -14.42 -5.93
CA ILE A 52 -8.86 -13.02 -6.02
C ILE A 52 -8.36 -12.47 -7.34
N THR A 53 -9.29 -12.12 -8.21
CA THR A 53 -9.00 -11.49 -9.50
C THR A 53 -8.88 -9.96 -9.37
N VAL A 54 -8.29 -9.32 -10.38
CA VAL A 54 -8.29 -7.85 -10.52
C VAL A 54 -9.72 -7.31 -10.51
N LYS A 55 -10.64 -8.00 -11.18
CA LYS A 55 -12.05 -7.61 -11.23
C LYS A 55 -12.68 -7.57 -9.84
N GLU A 56 -12.49 -8.64 -9.09
CA GLU A 56 -13.04 -8.79 -7.74
C GLU A 56 -12.47 -7.78 -6.76
N LEU A 57 -11.14 -7.61 -6.77
CA LEU A 57 -10.50 -6.60 -5.95
C LEU A 57 -10.98 -5.19 -6.31
N LYS A 58 -11.15 -4.89 -7.61
CA LYS A 58 -11.71 -3.60 -8.05
C LYS A 58 -13.13 -3.41 -7.53
N GLN A 59 -14.01 -4.40 -7.71
CA GLN A 59 -15.39 -4.36 -7.22
C GLN A 59 -15.44 -4.12 -5.70
N PHE A 60 -14.60 -4.82 -4.94
CA PHE A 60 -14.51 -4.66 -3.49
C PHE A 60 -14.04 -3.24 -3.08
N LEU A 61 -13.04 -2.69 -3.76
CA LEU A 61 -12.46 -1.39 -3.43
C LEU A 61 -13.38 -0.22 -3.80
N THR A 62 -14.08 -0.32 -4.93
CA THR A 62 -14.92 0.76 -5.47
C THR A 62 -16.40 0.62 -5.13
N ASP A 63 -16.76 -0.25 -4.17
CA ASP A 63 -18.13 -0.40 -3.73
C ASP A 63 -18.63 0.90 -3.04
N GLU A 64 -19.72 1.47 -3.52
CA GLU A 64 -20.30 2.73 -3.03
C GLU A 64 -21.05 2.58 -1.69
N THR A 65 -21.32 1.35 -1.27
CA THR A 65 -22.06 1.01 -0.06
C THR A 65 -21.16 0.58 1.08
N GLU A 66 -20.06 -0.12 0.79
CA GLU A 66 -19.17 -0.68 1.81
C GLU A 66 -17.68 -0.50 1.51
N GLY A 67 -17.31 -0.01 0.33
CA GLY A 67 -15.93 0.17 -0.13
C GLY A 67 -15.31 1.52 0.23
N VAL A 68 -14.19 1.84 -0.40
CA VAL A 68 -13.41 3.05 -0.09
C VAL A 68 -14.23 4.35 -0.24
N PRO A 69 -15.05 4.56 -1.29
CA PRO A 69 -15.84 5.79 -1.43
C PRO A 69 -16.78 6.02 -0.25
N TYR A 70 -17.48 4.97 0.19
CA TYR A 70 -18.41 5.03 1.32
C TYR A 70 -17.70 5.46 2.61
N TRP A 71 -16.60 4.78 2.95
CA TRP A 71 -15.89 5.06 4.19
C TRP A 71 -15.10 6.37 4.16
N ALA A 72 -14.63 6.79 2.98
CA ALA A 72 -13.99 8.09 2.81
C ALA A 72 -14.98 9.21 3.12
N ARG A 73 -16.20 9.10 2.58
CA ARG A 73 -17.26 10.07 2.84
C ARG A 73 -17.67 10.05 4.31
N ARG A 74 -17.85 8.87 4.89
CA ARG A 74 -18.32 8.69 6.27
C ARG A 74 -17.31 9.17 7.32
N LEU A 75 -16.02 8.85 7.15
CA LEU A 75 -14.98 9.11 8.15
C LEU A 75 -14.27 10.44 7.95
N HIS A 76 -14.18 10.91 6.71
CA HIS A 76 -13.32 12.03 6.35
C HIS A 76 -14.06 13.15 5.61
N SER A 77 -15.36 13.00 5.34
CA SER A 77 -16.13 13.95 4.52
C SER A 77 -15.46 14.26 3.18
N LYS A 78 -14.72 13.28 2.64
CA LYS A 78 -14.00 13.36 1.36
C LYS A 78 -14.45 12.21 0.47
N GLU A 79 -14.41 12.43 -0.82
CA GLU A 79 -14.63 11.37 -1.80
C GLU A 79 -13.27 10.77 -2.20
N GLN A 80 -13.19 9.44 -2.23
CA GLN A 80 -11.99 8.74 -2.70
C GLN A 80 -12.44 7.60 -3.61
N HIS A 81 -11.95 7.63 -4.85
CA HIS A 81 -12.23 6.64 -5.86
C HIS A 81 -10.94 5.90 -6.21
N PRO A 82 -10.77 4.65 -5.73
CA PRO A 82 -9.60 3.86 -6.10
C PRO A 82 -9.62 3.48 -7.56
N ASP A 83 -8.54 3.79 -8.28
CA ASP A 83 -8.31 3.25 -9.61
C ASP A 83 -7.51 1.95 -9.53
N VAL A 84 -8.07 0.88 -10.10
CA VAL A 84 -7.41 -0.42 -10.21
C VAL A 84 -7.17 -0.71 -11.70
N PHE A 85 -5.90 -0.84 -12.07
CA PHE A 85 -5.47 -1.15 -13.44
C PHE A 85 -4.99 -2.60 -13.55
N GLY A 86 -5.43 -3.29 -14.61
CA GLY A 86 -5.02 -4.66 -14.91
C GLY A 86 -6.06 -5.40 -15.75
N GLY A 87 -5.67 -6.51 -16.35
CA GLY A 87 -6.64 -7.39 -17.02
C GLY A 87 -7.59 -8.00 -15.99
N GLU A 88 -8.89 -7.85 -16.19
CA GLU A 88 -9.92 -8.24 -15.21
C GLU A 88 -9.83 -9.71 -14.76
N GLY A 89 -9.51 -10.62 -15.68
CA GLY A 89 -9.34 -12.05 -15.39
C GLY A 89 -7.98 -12.42 -14.79
N LYS A 90 -7.10 -11.46 -14.52
CA LYS A 90 -5.80 -11.74 -13.90
C LYS A 90 -6.01 -12.04 -12.42
N VAL A 91 -5.57 -13.22 -12.00
CA VAL A 91 -5.51 -13.61 -10.58
C VAL A 91 -4.36 -12.87 -9.90
N LEU A 92 -4.65 -12.26 -8.76
CA LEU A 92 -3.71 -11.53 -7.91
C LEU A 92 -3.24 -12.39 -6.72
N VAL A 93 -4.17 -13.13 -6.11
CA VAL A 93 -3.92 -14.01 -4.95
C VAL A 93 -4.67 -15.33 -5.14
N LYS A 94 -4.10 -16.40 -4.60
CA LYS A 94 -4.71 -17.74 -4.53
C LYS A 94 -4.35 -18.38 -3.18
N TYR A 95 -5.31 -19.06 -2.55
CA TYR A 95 -5.14 -19.75 -1.27
C TYR A 95 -5.09 -21.28 -1.42
#